data_AF-A0A7S3PVX4-F1
#
_entry.id   AF-A0A7S3PVX4-F1
#
_cell.length_a   1.000
_cell.length_b   1.000
_cell.length_c   1.000
_cell.angle_alpha   90.00
_cell.angle_beta   90.00
_cell.angle_gamma   90.00
#
_symmetry.space_group_name_H-M   'P 1'
#
loop_
_entity.id
_entity.type
_entity.pdbx_description
1 polymer ?
#
loop_
_entity_poly.entity_id
_entity_poly.type
_entity_poly.pdbx_seq_one_letter_code
_entity_poly.pdbx_strand_id
1 'polypeptide(L)'
;MPVVEGDGVVYGKFDGTEVTIDGETHSLIRDNDILVKFTGGSLTVDSVEAVNDGILVYVETREQEETSGGLLLASTNDNSRRPTTGVVTKVGPGRMAESGDLIPMSVEVGDQVKFMDFAGNEVKIGDKEYSVVQMTEIYAKF
;
A
#
# COMPACT_ATOMS: atom_id res chain seq x y z
N MET A 1 7.18 -16.56 -5.45
CA MET A 1 5.89 -16.06 -5.95
C MET A 1 5.16 -15.44 -4.78
N PRO A 2 4.62 -14.23 -4.94
CA PRO A 2 4.06 -13.45 -3.83
C PRO A 2 2.76 -14.05 -3.25
N VAL A 3 2.05 -14.87 -4.03
CA VAL A 3 0.70 -15.37 -3.71
C VAL A 3 0.57 -16.87 -3.96
N VAL A 4 -0.42 -17.49 -3.33
CA VAL A 4 -0.81 -18.90 -3.55
C VAL A 4 -2.29 -19.02 -3.90
N GLU A 5 -2.71 -20.18 -4.41
CA GLU A 5 -4.12 -20.45 -4.70
C GLU A 5 -5.00 -20.22 -3.46
N GLY A 6 -6.08 -19.46 -3.63
CA GLY A 6 -7.00 -19.10 -2.55
C GLY A 6 -6.70 -17.77 -1.85
N ASP A 7 -5.55 -17.14 -2.11
CA ASP A 7 -5.26 -15.80 -1.61
C ASP A 7 -6.15 -14.75 -2.32
N GLY A 8 -6.67 -13.80 -1.55
CA GLY A 8 -7.18 -12.54 -2.09
C GLY A 8 -6.02 -11.59 -2.36
N VAL A 9 -6.11 -10.78 -3.41
CA VAL A 9 -5.08 -9.80 -3.78
C VAL A 9 -5.69 -8.43 -3.98
N VAL A 10 -4.91 -7.40 -3.63
CA VAL A 10 -5.18 -6.02 -4.01
C VAL A 10 -4.12 -5.62 -5.03
N TYR A 11 -4.55 -5.05 -6.15
CA TYR A 11 -3.69 -4.56 -7.22
C TYR A 11 -4.17 -3.17 -7.65
N GLY A 12 -3.33 -2.43 -8.38
CA GLY A 12 -3.70 -1.10 -8.84
C GLY A 12 -4.92 -1.13 -9.78
N LYS A 13 -5.81 -0.15 -9.64
CA LYS A 13 -7.06 -0.07 -10.43
C LYS A 13 -6.85 -0.08 -11.95
N PHE A 14 -5.68 0.39 -12.41
CA PHE A 14 -5.31 0.46 -13.82
C PHE A 14 -4.35 -0.64 -14.25
N ASP A 15 -3.99 -1.53 -13.32
CA ASP A 15 -3.11 -2.65 -13.61
C ASP A 15 -3.92 -3.85 -14.07
N GLY A 16 -3.32 -4.62 -14.97
CA GLY A 16 -3.89 -5.85 -15.49
C GLY A 16 -4.29 -5.80 -16.95
N THR A 17 -4.43 -6.99 -17.52
CA THR A 17 -4.97 -7.19 -18.87
C THR A 17 -6.20 -8.09 -18.77
N GLU A 18 -7.32 -7.66 -19.34
CA GLU A 18 -8.50 -8.53 -19.44
C GLU A 18 -8.26 -9.63 -20.46
N VAL A 19 -8.54 -10.87 -20.06
CA VAL A 19 -8.43 -12.05 -20.90
C VAL A 19 -9.70 -12.87 -20.72
N THR A 20 -10.29 -13.33 -21.83
CA THR A 20 -11.43 -14.24 -21.78
C THR A 20 -10.93 -15.68 -21.81
N ILE A 21 -11.27 -16.45 -20.77
CA ILE A 21 -10.97 -17.87 -20.66
C ILE A 21 -12.31 -18.57 -20.44
N ASP A 22 -12.65 -19.53 -21.30
CA ASP A 22 -13.89 -20.30 -21.23
C ASP A 22 -15.19 -19.46 -21.18
N GLY A 23 -15.16 -18.27 -21.78
CA GLY A 23 -16.30 -17.33 -21.82
C GLY A 23 -16.41 -16.44 -20.59
N GLU A 24 -15.50 -16.56 -19.63
CA GLU A 24 -15.42 -15.74 -18.43
C GLU A 24 -14.27 -14.73 -18.53
N THR A 25 -14.55 -13.46 -18.21
CA THR A 25 -13.53 -12.41 -18.18
C THR A 25 -12.69 -12.52 -16.92
N HIS A 26 -11.39 -12.68 -17.11
CA HIS A 26 -10.39 -12.74 -16.06
C HIS A 26 -9.41 -11.57 -16.20
N SER A 27 -8.89 -11.06 -15.08
CA SER A 27 -7.81 -10.07 -15.08
C SER A 27 -6.47 -10.77 -14.88
N LEU A 28 -5.59 -10.68 -15.87
CA LEU A 28 -4.20 -11.12 -15.77
C LEU A 28 -3.39 -10.01 -15.10
N ILE A 29 -2.91 -10.25 -13.88
CA ILE A 29 -2.10 -9.32 -13.08
C ILE A 29 -0.67 -9.86 -12.99
N ARG A 30 0.33 -8.97 -13.10
CA ARG A 30 1.73 -9.35 -12.89
C ARG A 30 2.04 -9.38 -11.40
N ASP A 31 2.96 -10.24 -11.00
CA ASP A 31 3.44 -10.35 -9.61
C ASP A 31 3.87 -9.01 -9.00
N ASN A 32 4.43 -8.10 -9.81
CA ASN A 32 4.90 -6.78 -9.36
C ASN A 32 3.78 -5.75 -9.17
N ASP A 33 2.62 -5.97 -9.79
CA ASP A 33 1.47 -5.08 -9.70
C ASP A 33 0.56 -5.46 -8.50
N ILE A 34 0.89 -6.54 -7.79
CA ILE A 34 0.23 -6.95 -6.55
C ILE A 34 0.74 -6.06 -5.41
N LEU A 35 -0.18 -5.34 -4.78
CA LEU A 35 0.12 -4.41 -3.69
C LEU A 35 0.17 -5.13 -2.34
N VAL A 36 -0.87 -5.89 -2.04
CA VAL A 36 -0.98 -6.73 -0.84
C VAL A 36 -1.75 -8.00 -1.17
N LYS A 37 -1.55 -9.02 -0.35
CA LYS A 37 -2.41 -10.19 -0.31
C LYS A 37 -3.15 -10.27 1.02
N PHE A 38 -4.24 -11.00 1.03
CA PHE A 38 -5.01 -11.27 2.25
C PHE A 38 -5.66 -12.64 2.22
N THR A 39 -5.87 -13.20 3.40
CA THR A 39 -6.52 -14.51 3.58
C THR A 39 -7.86 -14.34 4.31
N GLY A 40 -8.70 -15.39 4.32
CA GLY A 40 -9.94 -15.40 5.11
C GLY A 40 -11.12 -14.64 4.49
N GLY A 41 -11.05 -14.31 3.19
CA GLY A 41 -12.18 -13.76 2.41
C GLY A 41 -12.49 -12.28 2.66
N SER A 42 -11.85 -11.63 3.61
CA SER A 42 -11.98 -10.19 3.85
C SER A 42 -10.63 -9.53 4.08
N LEU A 43 -10.50 -8.30 3.55
CA LEU A 43 -9.32 -7.47 3.74
C LEU A 43 -9.37 -6.83 5.13
N THR A 44 -8.56 -7.34 6.05
CA THR A 44 -8.43 -6.81 7.42
C THR A 44 -6.96 -6.58 7.76
N VAL A 45 -6.68 -5.76 8.78
CA VAL A 45 -5.30 -5.47 9.21
C VAL A 45 -4.57 -6.73 9.68
N ASP A 46 -5.30 -7.69 10.23
CA ASP A 46 -4.73 -8.95 10.72
C ASP A 46 -4.47 -9.92 9.57
N SER A 47 -5.38 -9.98 8.59
CA SER A 47 -5.29 -10.91 7.46
C SER A 47 -4.45 -10.41 6.29
N VAL A 48 -4.10 -9.12 6.26
CA VAL A 48 -3.31 -8.50 5.17
C VAL A 48 -1.81 -8.71 5.37
N GLU A 49 -1.13 -9.00 4.27
CA GLU A 49 0.32 -9.12 4.17
C GLU A 49 0.83 -8.31 2.97
N ALA A 50 1.93 -7.59 3.17
CA ALA A 50 2.65 -6.96 2.07
C ALA A 50 3.47 -8.00 1.30
N VAL A 51 3.61 -7.81 0.00
CA VAL A 51 4.34 -8.73 -0.89
C VAL A 51 5.58 -8.06 -1.46
N ASN A 52 6.57 -8.85 -1.91
CA ASN A 52 7.84 -8.36 -2.45
C ASN A 52 8.52 -7.34 -1.51
N ASP A 53 9.02 -6.22 -2.03
CA ASP A 53 9.52 -5.07 -1.27
C ASP A 53 8.43 -4.01 -1.00
N GLY A 54 7.16 -4.41 -1.09
CA GLY A 54 6.03 -3.58 -0.68
C GLY A 54 5.99 -3.37 0.82
N ILE A 55 5.57 -2.18 1.23
CA ILE A 55 5.43 -1.76 2.61
C ILE A 55 4.05 -1.15 2.76
N LEU A 56 3.23 -1.70 3.64
CA LEU A 56 1.94 -1.12 4.00
C LEU A 56 2.18 -0.08 5.10
N VAL A 57 1.85 1.17 4.82
CA VAL A 57 2.02 2.31 5.72
C VAL A 57 0.65 2.82 6.11
N TYR A 58 0.37 2.88 7.41
CA TYR A 58 -0.79 3.59 7.92
C TYR A 58 -0.56 5.09 7.79
N VAL A 59 -1.52 5.77 7.18
CA VAL A 59 -1.42 7.19 6.92
C VAL A 59 -2.54 7.89 7.69
N GLU A 60 -2.16 8.80 8.60
CA GLU A 60 -3.14 9.60 9.31
C GLU A 60 -3.80 10.59 8.36
N THR A 61 -5.09 10.44 8.15
CA THR A 61 -5.93 11.47 7.57
C THR A 61 -6.10 12.57 8.62
N ARG A 62 -5.50 13.74 8.38
CA ARG A 62 -5.86 14.95 9.11
C ARG A 62 -7.28 15.32 8.71
N GLU A 63 -8.27 14.91 9.51
CA GLU A 63 -9.53 15.64 9.54
C GLU A 63 -9.18 17.10 9.85
N GLN A 64 -9.63 18.00 8.98
CA GLN A 64 -9.31 19.43 8.98
C GLN A 64 -9.09 19.97 10.40
N GLU A 65 -7.83 20.27 10.75
CA GLU A 65 -7.52 20.92 12.01
C GLU A 65 -8.24 22.27 12.01
N GLU A 66 -9.29 22.40 12.81
CA GLU A 66 -9.83 23.69 13.20
C GLU A 66 -8.67 24.48 13.82
N THR A 67 -8.14 25.44 13.06
CA THR A 67 -7.13 26.34 13.62
C THR A 67 -7.73 27.06 14.82
N SER A 68 -6.94 27.27 15.85
CA SER A 68 -7.36 27.83 17.15
C SER A 68 -8.00 29.25 17.07
N GLY A 69 -8.10 29.82 15.88
CA GLY A 69 -8.76 31.09 15.58
C GLY A 69 -10.19 30.98 15.02
N GLY A 70 -10.80 29.78 14.96
CA GLY A 70 -12.20 29.61 14.54
C GLY A 70 -12.49 29.95 13.08
N LEU A 71 -11.45 30.11 12.25
CA LEU A 71 -11.60 30.30 10.82
C LEU A 71 -11.61 28.93 10.15
N LEU A 72 -12.82 28.42 9.89
CA LEU A 72 -13.03 27.35 8.94
C LEU A 72 -12.58 27.88 7.57
N LEU A 73 -11.38 27.51 7.14
CA LEU A 73 -11.00 27.66 5.76
C LEU A 73 -11.97 26.78 4.97
N ALA A 74 -12.95 27.40 4.30
CA ALA A 74 -13.65 26.75 3.22
C ALA A 74 -12.57 26.42 2.17
N SER A 75 -11.99 25.22 2.25
CA SER A 75 -10.87 24.80 1.43
C SER A 75 -11.40 24.60 0.03
N THR A 76 -11.36 25.67 -0.76
CA THR A 76 -11.46 25.58 -2.21
C THR A 76 -10.27 24.72 -2.65
N ASN A 77 -10.54 23.43 -2.84
CA ASN A 77 -9.64 22.35 -3.32
C ASN A 77 -8.77 21.65 -2.25
N ASP A 78 -9.39 20.82 -1.41
CA ASP A 78 -8.69 19.91 -0.48
C ASP A 78 -8.36 18.54 -1.11
N ASN A 79 -8.02 18.51 -2.40
CA ASN A 79 -7.75 17.28 -3.17
C ASN A 79 -6.25 16.99 -3.38
N SER A 80 -5.33 17.67 -2.70
CA SER A 80 -3.96 17.82 -3.25
C SER A 80 -2.78 17.48 -2.36
N ARG A 81 -2.97 17.01 -1.12
CA ARG A 81 -1.84 16.50 -0.32
C ARG A 81 -2.17 15.13 0.24
N ARG A 82 -1.98 14.10 -0.60
CA ARG A 82 -1.82 12.72 -0.09
C ARG A 82 -0.75 12.77 0.99
N PRO A 83 -1.01 12.25 2.19
CA PRO A 83 0.00 12.34 3.23
C PRO A 83 1.15 11.41 2.84
N THR A 84 2.36 11.92 2.98
CA THR A 84 3.59 11.29 2.50
C THR A 84 4.46 10.79 3.64
N THR A 85 3.92 10.85 4.85
CA THR A 85 4.51 10.30 6.07
C THR A 85 3.49 9.37 6.69
N GLY A 86 3.95 8.29 7.30
CA GLY A 86 3.07 7.39 8.05
C GLY A 86 3.85 6.37 8.87
N VAL A 87 3.12 5.45 9.47
CA VAL A 87 3.66 4.39 10.33
C VAL A 87 3.59 3.06 9.59
N VAL A 88 4.71 2.35 9.51
CA VAL A 88 4.79 1.04 8.86
C VAL A 88 3.96 0.02 9.64
N THR A 89 3.03 -0.66 8.98
CA THR A 89 2.17 -1.69 9.59
C THR A 89 2.46 -3.10 9.10
N LYS A 90 2.88 -3.24 7.84
CA LYS A 90 3.35 -4.51 7.27
C LYS A 90 4.56 -4.26 6.39
N VAL A 91 5.50 -5.20 6.41
CA VAL A 91 6.71 -5.18 5.60
C VAL A 91 6.73 -6.47 4.79
N GLY A 92 6.90 -6.36 3.48
CA GLY A 92 7.04 -7.51 2.61
C GLY A 92 8.38 -8.24 2.84
N PRO A 93 8.54 -9.45 2.29
CA PRO A 93 9.76 -10.25 2.44
C PRO A 93 11.02 -9.63 1.81
N GLY A 94 10.88 -8.58 1.01
CA GLY A 94 11.94 -7.98 0.21
C GLY A 94 11.99 -8.54 -1.22
N ARG A 95 12.75 -7.86 -2.08
CA ARG A 95 12.99 -8.32 -3.45
C ARG A 95 13.99 -9.45 -3.48
N MET A 96 13.81 -10.41 -4.37
CA MET A 96 14.80 -11.45 -4.63
C MET A 96 15.91 -10.89 -5.53
N ALA A 97 17.16 -11.02 -5.08
CA ALA A 97 18.35 -10.73 -5.87
C ALA A 97 18.57 -11.80 -6.94
N GLU A 98 19.44 -11.50 -7.91
CA GLU A 98 19.84 -12.48 -8.93
C GLU A 98 20.50 -13.74 -8.34
N SER A 99 21.10 -13.63 -7.15
CA SER A 99 21.68 -14.76 -6.42
C SER A 99 20.64 -15.74 -5.87
N GLY A 100 19.36 -15.34 -5.84
CA GLY A 100 18.27 -16.07 -5.17
C GLY A 100 18.06 -15.67 -3.70
N ASP A 101 18.92 -14.83 -3.14
CA ASP A 101 18.75 -14.31 -1.77
C ASP A 101 17.75 -13.16 -1.75
N LEU A 102 17.06 -12.98 -0.61
CA LEU A 102 16.22 -11.81 -0.39
C LEU A 102 17.08 -10.60 -0.02
N ILE A 103 16.80 -9.46 -0.66
CA ILE A 103 17.36 -8.16 -0.30
C ILE A 103 16.68 -7.74 1.01
N PRO A 104 17.44 -7.55 2.11
CA PRO A 104 16.87 -7.17 3.39
C PRO A 104 16.13 -5.84 3.32
N MET A 105 14.97 -5.77 3.99
CA MET A 105 14.21 -4.53 4.14
C MET A 105 14.91 -3.59 5.12
N SER A 106 14.93 -2.28 4.83
CA SER A 106 15.55 -1.25 5.69
C SER A 106 14.59 -0.67 6.74
N VAL A 107 13.35 -1.14 6.74
CA VAL A 107 12.27 -0.71 7.62
C VAL A 107 11.63 -1.91 8.30
N GLU A 108 11.05 -1.66 9.47
CA GLU A 108 10.38 -2.63 10.32
C GLU A 108 8.99 -2.12 10.70
N VAL A 109 8.13 -3.03 11.15
CA VAL A 109 6.79 -2.66 11.63
C VAL A 109 6.90 -1.72 12.84
N GLY A 110 6.16 -0.62 12.80
CA GLY A 110 6.18 0.44 13.81
C GLY A 110 7.07 1.63 13.46
N ASP A 111 7.93 1.52 12.44
CA ASP A 111 8.76 2.64 12.00
C ASP A 111 7.91 3.78 11.44
N GLN A 112 8.29 5.01 11.78
CA GLN A 112 7.74 6.19 11.11
C GLN A 112 8.60 6.51 9.88
N VAL A 113 7.97 6.63 8.71
CA VAL A 113 8.67 6.80 7.44
C VAL A 113 8.13 7.96 6.64
N LYS A 114 9.00 8.64 5.90
CA LYS A 114 8.66 9.61 4.84
C LYS A 114 8.94 8.95 3.51
N PHE A 115 7.96 8.95 2.62
CA PHE A 115 8.06 8.40 1.27
C PHE A 115 7.87 9.48 0.20
N MET A 116 8.19 9.11 -1.04
CA MET A 116 8.11 9.96 -2.22
C MET A 116 6.73 10.61 -2.37
N ASP A 117 6.73 11.88 -2.77
CA ASP A 117 5.48 12.60 -3.03
C ASP A 117 4.75 11.96 -4.21
N PHE A 118 3.43 11.75 -4.07
CA PHE A 118 2.59 11.05 -5.05
C PHE A 118 2.90 9.56 -5.26
N ALA A 119 3.86 9.01 -4.53
CA ALA A 119 4.11 7.57 -4.52
C ALA A 119 3.09 6.82 -3.67
N GLY A 120 3.03 5.53 -3.92
CA GLY A 120 2.17 4.60 -3.22
C GLY A 120 0.74 4.54 -3.74
N ASN A 121 0.15 3.37 -3.53
CA ASN A 121 -1.23 3.08 -3.87
C ASN A 121 -2.08 3.12 -2.61
N GLU A 122 -3.15 3.92 -2.63
CA GLU A 122 -4.08 4.02 -1.50
C GLU A 122 -4.90 2.73 -1.37
N VAL A 123 -4.89 2.17 -0.17
CA VAL A 123 -5.65 0.98 0.20
C VAL A 123 -6.44 1.29 1.46
N LYS A 124 -7.76 1.16 1.40
CA LYS A 124 -8.63 1.34 2.56
C LYS A 124 -8.89 -0.02 3.22
N ILE A 125 -8.61 -0.12 4.52
CA ILE A 125 -8.86 -1.32 5.32
C ILE A 125 -9.73 -0.92 6.51
N GLY A 126 -11.01 -1.28 6.45
CA GLY A 126 -12.02 -0.77 7.37
C GLY A 126 -12.19 0.75 7.23
N ASP A 127 -12.09 1.48 8.32
CA ASP A 127 -12.20 2.94 8.36
C ASP A 127 -10.85 3.68 8.30
N LYS A 128 -9.76 2.93 8.11
CA LYS A 128 -8.39 3.46 8.09
C LYS A 128 -7.83 3.49 6.68
N GLU A 129 -7.09 4.54 6.39
CA GLU A 129 -6.36 4.71 5.13
C GLU A 129 -4.92 4.23 5.27
N TYR A 130 -4.49 3.48 4.26
CA TYR A 130 -3.13 2.98 4.14
C TYR A 130 -2.59 3.34 2.76
N SER A 131 -1.27 3.45 2.67
CA SER A 131 -0.56 3.54 1.41
C SER A 131 0.37 2.33 1.28
N VAL A 132 0.32 1.65 0.15
CA VAL A 132 1.30 0.63 -0.21
C VAL A 132 2.38 1.29 -1.03
N VAL A 133 3.58 1.38 -0.46
CA VAL A 133 4.77 1.96 -1.09
C VAL A 133 5.85 0.91 -1.25
N GLN A 134 6.76 1.10 -2.20
CA GLN A 134 7.93 0.23 -2.33
C GLN A 134 9.07 0.69 -1.43
N MET A 135 9.94 -0.23 -1.05
CA MET A 135 11.15 0.08 -0.27
C MET A 135 12.00 1.18 -0.91
N THR A 136 12.09 1.21 -2.24
CA THR A 136 12.85 2.23 -2.99
C THR A 136 12.23 3.62 -2.96
N GLU A 137 10.97 3.74 -2.54
CA GLU A 137 10.24 5.01 -2.44
C GLU A 137 10.33 5.64 -1.05
N ILE A 138 10.94 4.95 -0.08
CA ILE A 138 11.18 5.46 1.28
C ILE A 138 12.39 6.40 1.27
N TYR A 139 12.18 7.64 1.69
CA TYR A 139 13.24 8.66 1.77
C TYR A 139 13.92 8.72 3.15
N ALA A 140 13.16 8.50 4.22
CA ALA A 140 13.68 8.55 5.59
C ALA A 140 12.87 7.68 6.55
N LYS A 141 13.56 7.20 7.59
CA LYS A 141 13.02 6.56 8.79
C LYS A 141 13.34 7.45 9.99
N PHE A 142 12.39 7.61 10.91
CA PHE A 142 12.51 8.44 12.12
C PHE A 142 12.53 7.60 13.40
#